data_AF-A0A7X8YEB9-F1
#
_entry.id   AF-A0A7X8YEB9-F1
#
_cell.length_a   1.000
_cell.length_b   1.000
_cell.length_c   1.000
_cell.angle_alpha   90.00
_cell.angle_beta   90.00
_cell.angle_gamma   90.00
#
_symmetry.space_group_name_H-M   'P 1'
#
loop_
_entity.id
_entity.type
_entity.pdbx_description
1 polymer ?
#
loop_
_entity_poly.entity_id
_entity_poly.type
_entity_poly.pdbx_seq_one_letter_code
_entity_poly.pdbx_strand_id
1 'polypeptide(L)'
;MPDKPMATGWFAQKALPVLRRQQRRISRRWRNLRSQIAPRIAVLGTTGLALPGKAMDLQSPQIKTARLRGLDAMVIGPSTVSEEHGTGAAVVIAPTVRNMLIRAETHSVPTVLVVEAAQQLETPLAAVVTHLVTADHQLLGPLRDFAGAERTMLLEQPTNRTAVTRILLELTSAHFRPGA
;
A
#
# COMPACT_ATOMS: atom_id res chain seq x y z
N MET A 1 33.21 41.37 6.55
CA MET A 1 32.85 41.18 5.13
C MET A 1 32.01 39.90 5.05
N PRO A 2 30.96 39.83 4.20
CA PRO A 2 30.07 38.67 4.16
C PRO A 2 30.72 37.48 3.45
N ASP A 3 30.39 36.27 3.90
CA ASP A 3 30.80 35.03 3.24
C ASP A 3 30.20 34.89 1.84
N LYS A 4 30.96 34.25 0.94
CA LYS A 4 30.45 33.88 -0.39
C LYS A 4 29.35 32.83 -0.23
N PRO A 5 28.14 33.02 -0.80
CA PRO A 5 27.12 31.98 -0.77
C PRO A 5 27.65 30.75 -1.51
N MET A 6 27.60 29.58 -0.86
CA MET A 6 27.97 28.32 -1.52
C MET A 6 27.03 28.06 -2.71
N ALA A 7 27.60 27.97 -3.91
CA ALA A 7 26.87 27.62 -5.13
C ALA A 7 26.53 26.13 -5.19
N THR A 8 25.67 25.64 -4.28
CA THR A 8 25.23 24.24 -4.18
C THR A 8 24.21 23.83 -5.25
N GLY A 9 24.58 24.08 -6.51
CA GLY A 9 24.22 23.25 -7.67
C GLY A 9 22.74 23.01 -7.95
N TRP A 10 22.19 23.78 -8.88
CA TRP A 10 20.92 23.50 -9.57
C TRP A 10 20.83 22.05 -10.12
N PHE A 11 21.98 21.44 -10.42
CA PHE A 11 22.13 20.03 -10.79
C PHE A 11 21.67 19.03 -9.72
N ALA A 12 21.81 19.33 -8.42
CA ALA A 12 21.36 18.43 -7.36
C ALA A 12 19.85 18.18 -7.42
N GLN A 13 19.07 19.21 -7.76
CA GLN A 13 17.62 19.10 -7.93
C GLN A 13 17.24 18.26 -9.16
N LYS A 14 17.98 18.35 -10.27
CA LYS A 14 17.74 17.55 -11.48
C LYS A 14 18.19 16.08 -11.37
N ALA A 15 19.17 15.76 -10.51
CA ALA A 15 19.61 14.38 -10.28
C ALA A 15 18.58 13.55 -9.48
N LEU A 16 17.86 14.19 -8.54
CA LEU A 16 16.97 13.53 -7.59
C LEU A 16 15.88 12.63 -8.21
N PRO A 17 15.13 13.02 -9.27
CA PRO A 17 14.07 12.18 -9.82
C PRO A 17 14.59 10.88 -10.45
N VAL A 18 15.72 10.94 -11.16
CA VAL A 18 16.30 9.77 -11.86
C VAL A 18 16.94 8.81 -10.86
N LEU A 19 17.69 9.33 -9.87
CA LEU A 19 18.23 8.53 -8.78
C LEU A 19 17.13 7.88 -7.94
N ARG A 20 16.06 8.60 -7.60
CA ARG A 20 14.87 8.01 -6.93
C ARG A 20 14.23 6.90 -7.79
N ARG A 21 14.07 7.10 -9.10
CA ARG A 21 13.54 6.06 -10.02
C ARG A 21 14.43 4.81 -10.06
N GLN A 22 15.76 4.96 -10.09
CA GLN A 22 16.70 3.83 -10.02
C GLN A 22 16.68 3.13 -8.66
N GLN A 23 16.73 3.88 -7.56
CA GLN A 23 16.66 3.34 -6.20
C GLN A 23 15.37 2.54 -5.98
N ARG A 24 14.23 3.03 -6.48
CA ARG A 24 12.96 2.29 -6.50
C ARG A 24 13.06 0.97 -7.28
N ARG A 25 13.70 0.95 -8.46
CA ARG A 25 13.93 -0.29 -9.24
C ARG A 25 14.82 -1.30 -8.48
N ILE A 26 15.87 -0.84 -7.82
CA ILE A 26 16.79 -1.69 -7.04
C ILE A 26 16.07 -2.29 -5.82
N SER A 27 15.36 -1.47 -5.03
CA SER A 27 14.58 -1.93 -3.88
C SER A 27 13.47 -2.92 -4.28
N ARG A 28 12.82 -2.73 -5.43
CA ARG A 28 11.83 -3.68 -5.98
C ARG A 28 12.46 -5.04 -6.31
N ARG A 29 13.63 -5.09 -6.98
CA ARG A 29 14.32 -6.37 -7.26
C ARG A 29 14.70 -7.12 -5.99
N TRP A 30 15.27 -6.43 -4.99
CA TRP A 30 15.62 -7.02 -3.70
C TRP A 30 14.39 -7.53 -2.92
N ARG A 31 13.25 -6.81 -3.00
CA ARG A 31 11.99 -7.27 -2.43
C ARG A 31 11.53 -8.59 -3.05
N ASN A 32 11.44 -8.65 -4.37
CA ASN A 32 10.90 -9.82 -5.08
C ASN A 32 11.67 -11.12 -4.79
N LEU A 33 13.00 -11.04 -4.62
CA LEU A 33 13.83 -12.18 -4.21
C LEU A 33 13.54 -12.61 -2.76
N ARG A 34 13.36 -11.66 -1.85
CA ARG A 34 13.20 -11.95 -0.40
C ARG A 34 11.75 -12.26 0.00
N SER A 35 10.76 -11.88 -0.81
CA SER A 35 9.33 -12.23 -0.63
C SER A 35 9.01 -13.69 -0.96
N GLN A 36 9.82 -14.33 -1.82
CA GLN A 36 9.73 -15.77 -2.11
C GLN A 36 10.15 -16.65 -0.92
N ILE A 37 11.03 -16.14 -0.05
CA ILE A 37 11.66 -16.91 1.04
C ILE A 37 10.99 -16.63 2.39
N ALA A 38 10.74 -15.35 2.71
CA ALA A 38 10.25 -14.93 4.01
C ALA A 38 9.33 -13.71 3.85
N PRO A 39 8.07 -13.89 3.42
CA PRO A 39 7.16 -12.80 3.07
C PRO A 39 6.78 -11.93 4.27
N ARG A 40 6.69 -10.61 4.06
CA ARG A 40 6.43 -9.61 5.10
C ARG A 40 5.31 -8.67 4.69
N ILE A 41 4.09 -9.05 5.05
CA ILE A 41 2.87 -8.26 4.88
C ILE A 41 2.50 -7.63 6.22
N ALA A 42 2.28 -6.32 6.25
CA ALA A 42 1.64 -5.63 7.39
C ALA A 42 0.15 -5.43 7.12
N VAL A 43 -0.65 -5.31 8.19
CA VAL A 43 -2.11 -5.11 8.14
C VAL A 43 -2.46 -3.88 8.98
N LEU A 44 -3.31 -3.01 8.47
CA LEU A 44 -3.77 -1.78 9.12
C LEU A 44 -5.29 -1.85 9.28
N GLY A 45 -5.80 -1.79 10.52
CA GLY A 45 -7.21 -2.03 10.84
C GLY A 45 -7.59 -3.51 10.88
N THR A 46 -8.89 -3.80 11.03
CA THR A 46 -9.44 -5.17 10.92
C THR A 46 -9.74 -5.52 9.46
N THR A 47 -9.62 -6.80 9.12
CA THR A 47 -9.95 -7.36 7.81
C THR A 47 -10.64 -8.70 8.01
N GLY A 48 -11.69 -9.03 7.26
CA GLY A 48 -12.30 -10.37 7.29
C GLY A 48 -11.39 -11.51 6.79
N LEU A 49 -10.21 -11.18 6.27
CA LEU A 49 -9.27 -12.11 5.63
C LEU A 49 -8.30 -12.77 6.62
N ALA A 50 -8.04 -14.07 6.43
CA ALA A 50 -7.00 -14.81 7.12
C ALA A 50 -5.59 -14.41 6.62
N LEU A 51 -5.11 -13.23 7.03
CA LEU A 51 -3.82 -12.71 6.58
C LEU A 51 -2.61 -13.42 7.25
N PRO A 52 -1.46 -13.52 6.55
CA PRO A 52 -0.31 -14.34 6.96
C PRO A 52 0.67 -13.63 7.90
N GLY A 53 0.63 -12.30 7.96
CA GLY A 53 1.54 -11.54 8.81
C GLY A 53 1.22 -11.75 10.29
N LYS A 54 2.20 -11.47 11.16
CA LYS A 54 1.80 -10.91 12.46
C LYS A 54 1.00 -9.65 12.16
N ALA A 55 -0.24 -9.58 12.63
CA ALA A 55 -1.01 -8.34 12.61
C ALA A 55 -0.18 -7.29 13.37
N MET A 56 0.51 -6.44 12.62
CA MET A 56 1.23 -5.32 13.20
C MET A 56 0.16 -4.32 13.59
N ASP A 57 -0.23 -4.32 14.85
CA ASP A 57 -1.09 -3.28 15.37
C ASP A 57 -0.40 -1.91 15.19
N LEU A 58 -0.87 -1.20 14.16
CA LEU A 58 -0.39 0.11 13.75
C LEU A 58 -1.05 1.24 14.55
N GLN A 59 -1.99 0.93 15.46
CA GLN A 59 -2.41 1.85 16.52
C GLN A 59 -1.39 1.87 17.67
N SER A 60 -0.56 0.82 17.82
CA SER A 60 0.54 0.81 18.79
C SER A 60 1.50 2.00 18.55
N PRO A 61 1.65 2.94 19.51
CA PRO A 61 2.47 4.15 19.34
C PRO A 61 3.98 3.85 19.20
N GLN A 62 4.37 2.59 19.33
CA GLN A 62 5.75 2.12 19.28
C GLN A 62 6.25 1.80 17.86
N ILE A 63 5.43 1.96 16.81
CA ILE A 63 5.83 1.63 15.42
C ILE A 63 6.72 2.73 14.81
N LYS A 64 7.99 2.69 15.25
CA LYS A 64 9.10 3.47 14.71
C LYS A 64 9.29 3.16 13.21
N THR A 65 9.68 4.17 12.44
CA THR A 65 9.84 4.16 10.97
C THR A 65 10.65 3.00 10.41
N ALA A 66 11.59 2.45 11.18
CA ALA A 66 12.37 1.27 10.81
C ALA A 66 11.52 0.05 10.39
N ARG A 67 10.33 -0.17 11.00
CA ARG A 67 9.51 -1.37 10.73
C ARG A 67 8.88 -1.43 9.33
N LEU A 68 8.85 -0.32 8.58
CA LEU A 68 8.37 -0.30 7.19
C LEU A 68 9.45 -0.68 6.16
N ARG A 69 10.73 -0.64 6.53
CA ARG A 69 11.82 -1.01 5.62
C ARG A 69 11.85 -2.53 5.45
N GLY A 70 11.64 -2.99 4.23
CA GLY A 70 11.57 -4.43 3.93
C GLY A 70 10.23 -5.08 4.23
N LEU A 71 9.12 -4.32 4.21
CA LEU A 71 7.81 -4.89 3.90
C LEU A 71 7.68 -5.15 2.39
N ASP A 72 6.88 -6.17 2.07
CA ASP A 72 6.56 -6.54 0.70
C ASP A 72 5.27 -5.89 0.23
N ALA A 73 4.26 -5.83 1.10
CA ALA A 73 3.00 -5.11 0.90
C ALA A 73 2.45 -4.61 2.25
N MET A 74 1.58 -3.59 2.20
CA MET A 74 0.77 -3.13 3.32
C MET A 74 -0.71 -3.26 2.96
N VAL A 75 -1.41 -4.18 3.65
CA VAL A 75 -2.86 -4.36 3.53
C VAL A 75 -3.54 -3.38 4.48
N ILE A 76 -4.65 -2.80 4.02
CA ILE A 76 -5.47 -1.83 4.73
C ILE A 76 -6.89 -2.36 4.76
N GLY A 77 -7.47 -2.47 5.94
CA GLY A 77 -8.86 -2.88 6.13
C GLY A 77 -9.84 -1.72 6.07
N PRO A 78 -11.14 -1.99 5.85
CA PRO A 78 -12.15 -0.95 5.72
C PRO A 78 -12.33 -0.11 6.99
N SER A 79 -12.07 -0.70 8.18
CA SER A 79 -12.17 -0.04 9.50
C SER A 79 -11.16 1.10 9.74
N THR A 80 -10.47 1.57 8.71
CA THR A 80 -9.41 2.59 8.77
C THR A 80 -9.86 3.93 8.20
N VAL A 81 -10.99 3.95 7.50
CA VAL A 81 -11.74 5.16 7.17
C VAL A 81 -12.49 5.59 8.43
N SER A 82 -12.39 6.86 8.81
CA SER A 82 -13.15 7.41 9.92
C SER A 82 -14.20 8.37 9.38
N GLU A 83 -15.46 8.08 9.63
CA GLU A 83 -16.53 9.05 9.43
C GLU A 83 -16.39 10.13 10.51
N GLU A 84 -16.10 11.36 10.10
CA GLU A 84 -15.98 12.49 11.03
C GLU A 84 -17.40 12.85 11.51
N HIS A 85 -17.68 12.61 12.78
CA HIS A 85 -19.05 12.61 13.32
C HIS A 85 -19.66 14.02 13.39
N GLY A 86 -20.22 14.49 12.27
CA GLY A 86 -20.96 15.75 12.20
C GLY A 86 -21.55 16.04 10.81
N THR A 87 -22.88 15.95 10.71
CA THR A 87 -23.73 16.64 9.70
C THR A 87 -23.12 16.85 8.31
N GLY A 88 -23.05 15.78 7.50
CA GLY A 88 -22.62 15.86 6.10
C GLY A 88 -21.10 16.00 5.88
N ALA A 89 -20.29 15.68 6.89
CA ALA A 89 -18.83 15.66 6.78
C ALA A 89 -18.34 14.80 5.60
N ALA A 90 -17.34 15.30 4.87
CA ALA A 90 -16.64 14.52 3.86
C ALA A 90 -15.84 13.38 4.51
N VAL A 91 -15.73 12.24 3.83
CA VAL A 91 -14.98 11.08 4.34
C VAL A 91 -13.48 11.37 4.36
N VAL A 92 -12.87 11.46 5.56
CA VAL A 92 -11.45 11.82 5.73
C VAL A 92 -10.57 10.60 6.05
N ILE A 93 -9.40 10.52 5.40
CA ILE A 93 -8.36 9.54 5.76
C ILE A 93 -7.71 9.98 7.07
N ALA A 94 -7.87 9.17 8.12
CA ALA A 94 -7.31 9.42 9.45
C ALA A 94 -5.79 9.78 9.39
N PRO A 95 -5.29 10.77 10.16
CA PRO A 95 -3.91 11.25 10.05
C PRO A 95 -2.84 10.17 10.25
N THR A 96 -3.12 9.14 11.06
CA THR A 96 -2.27 7.96 11.24
C THR A 96 -2.15 7.15 9.95
N VAL A 97 -3.28 6.81 9.32
CA VAL A 97 -3.37 6.10 8.03
C VAL A 97 -2.68 6.90 6.92
N ARG A 98 -2.96 8.21 6.83
CA ARG A 98 -2.32 9.12 5.87
C ARG A 98 -0.79 9.12 6.01
N ASN A 99 -0.28 9.21 7.23
CA ASN A 99 1.17 9.16 7.50
C ASN A 99 1.78 7.78 7.12
N MET A 100 1.04 6.70 7.31
CA MET A 100 1.48 5.36 6.91
C MET A 100 1.50 5.18 5.39
N LEU A 101 0.50 5.68 4.65
CA LEU A 101 0.48 5.71 3.19
C LEU A 101 1.67 6.48 2.60
N ILE A 102 1.95 7.69 3.12
CA ILE A 102 3.09 8.52 2.70
C ILE A 102 4.42 7.78 2.92
N ARG A 103 4.58 7.08 4.06
CA ARG A 103 5.77 6.27 4.34
C ARG A 103 5.87 5.03 3.46
N ALA A 104 4.74 4.39 3.13
CA ALA A 104 4.70 3.24 2.24
C ALA A 104 5.21 3.61 0.83
N GLU A 105 4.69 4.67 0.22
CA GLU A 105 5.16 5.18 -1.08
C GLU A 105 6.62 5.70 -1.02
N THR A 106 7.02 6.31 0.10
CA THR A 106 8.44 6.70 0.33
C THR A 106 9.39 5.49 0.28
N HIS A 107 8.94 4.33 0.73
CA HIS A 107 9.68 3.06 0.64
C HIS A 107 9.22 2.16 -0.54
N SER A 108 8.37 2.71 -1.42
CA SER A 108 7.68 2.02 -2.51
C SER A 108 7.14 0.63 -2.11
N VAL A 109 6.60 0.52 -0.89
CA VAL A 109 5.82 -0.62 -0.43
C VAL A 109 4.43 -0.49 -1.06
N PRO A 110 3.99 -1.43 -1.91
CA PRO A 110 2.66 -1.38 -2.51
C PRO A 110 1.60 -1.48 -1.41
N THR A 111 0.53 -0.70 -1.58
CA THR A 111 -0.61 -0.67 -0.66
C THR A 111 -1.79 -1.38 -1.30
N VAL A 112 -2.57 -2.08 -0.48
CA VAL A 112 -3.73 -2.87 -0.90
C VAL A 112 -4.90 -2.56 0.04
N LEU A 113 -6.03 -2.08 -0.48
CA LEU A 113 -7.26 -1.94 0.30
C LEU A 113 -8.11 -3.21 0.17
N VAL A 114 -8.59 -3.73 1.29
CA VAL A 114 -9.65 -4.75 1.33
C VAL A 114 -10.99 -4.02 1.24
N VAL A 115 -11.73 -4.30 0.18
CA VAL A 115 -13.04 -3.73 -0.11
C VAL A 115 -14.11 -4.76 0.25
N GLU A 116 -14.88 -4.47 1.29
CA GLU A 116 -15.97 -5.29 1.83
C GLU A 116 -17.36 -4.71 1.51
N ALA A 117 -17.44 -3.47 0.98
CA ALA A 117 -18.68 -2.84 0.51
C ALA A 117 -18.42 -1.82 -0.62
N ALA A 118 -19.37 -1.63 -1.55
CA ALA A 118 -19.22 -0.79 -2.74
C ALA A 118 -18.92 0.69 -2.41
N GLN A 119 -19.54 1.22 -1.36
CA GLN A 119 -19.36 2.60 -0.87
C GLN A 119 -17.91 2.92 -0.50
N GLN A 120 -17.09 1.90 -0.22
CA GLN A 120 -15.68 2.08 0.11
C GLN A 120 -14.86 2.55 -1.11
N LEU A 121 -15.34 2.33 -2.34
CA LEU A 121 -14.74 2.85 -3.58
C LEU A 121 -14.88 4.37 -3.70
N GLU A 122 -15.94 4.95 -3.13
CA GLU A 122 -16.18 6.41 -3.12
C GLU A 122 -15.26 7.14 -2.13
N THR A 123 -14.58 6.40 -1.24
CA THR A 123 -13.71 7.00 -0.22
C THR A 123 -12.38 7.47 -0.82
N PRO A 124 -11.78 8.57 -0.33
CA PRO A 124 -10.45 8.98 -0.76
C PRO A 124 -9.36 7.93 -0.51
N LEU A 125 -9.60 6.95 0.36
CA LEU A 125 -8.68 5.85 0.62
C LEU A 125 -8.54 4.92 -0.60
N ALA A 126 -9.64 4.59 -1.28
CA ALA A 126 -9.61 3.75 -2.49
C ALA A 126 -8.83 4.42 -3.64
N ALA A 127 -8.92 5.75 -3.76
CA ALA A 127 -8.21 6.51 -4.78
C ALA A 127 -6.67 6.57 -4.58
N VAL A 128 -6.17 6.43 -3.35
CA VAL A 128 -4.73 6.57 -3.03
C VAL A 128 -3.98 5.26 -2.81
N VAL A 129 -4.65 4.11 -2.84
CA VAL A 129 -4.00 2.79 -2.73
C VAL A 129 -3.51 2.26 -4.07
N THR A 130 -2.49 1.40 -4.03
CA THR A 130 -1.90 0.83 -5.26
C THR A 130 -2.84 -0.19 -5.89
N HIS A 131 -3.47 -1.06 -5.09
CA HIS A 131 -4.36 -2.14 -5.54
C HIS A 131 -5.61 -2.25 -4.65
N LEU A 132 -6.66 -2.87 -5.17
CA LEU A 132 -7.89 -3.22 -4.45
C LEU A 132 -8.06 -4.75 -4.44
N VAL A 133 -8.56 -5.30 -3.34
CA VAL A 133 -8.98 -6.70 -3.26
C VAL A 133 -10.34 -6.83 -2.59
N THR A 134 -11.12 -7.83 -2.97
CA THR A 134 -12.39 -8.15 -2.29
C THR A 134 -12.54 -9.66 -2.14
N ALA A 135 -13.34 -10.11 -1.18
CA ALA A 135 -13.78 -11.51 -1.10
C ALA A 135 -15.16 -11.73 -1.74
N ASP A 136 -15.85 -10.65 -2.15
CA ASP A 136 -17.17 -10.72 -2.78
C ASP A 136 -17.07 -10.68 -4.31
N HIS A 137 -17.62 -11.70 -4.96
CA HIS A 137 -17.66 -11.78 -6.41
C HIS A 137 -18.57 -10.70 -7.04
N GLN A 138 -19.55 -10.17 -6.30
CA GLN A 138 -20.40 -9.07 -6.79
C GLN A 138 -19.63 -7.75 -6.89
N LEU A 139 -18.71 -7.49 -5.94
CA LEU A 139 -17.89 -6.28 -5.93
C LEU A 139 -16.75 -6.31 -6.97
N LEU A 140 -16.37 -7.48 -7.50
CA LEU A 140 -15.25 -7.62 -8.45
C LEU A 140 -15.44 -6.78 -9.74
N GLY A 141 -16.67 -6.64 -10.24
CA GLY A 141 -17.00 -5.77 -11.38
C GLY A 141 -16.71 -4.29 -11.06
N PRO A 142 -17.43 -3.68 -10.10
CA PRO A 142 -17.19 -2.31 -9.64
C PRO A 142 -15.72 -2.00 -9.27
N LEU A 143 -15.00 -2.95 -8.67
CA LEU A 143 -13.55 -2.81 -8.42
C LEU A 143 -12.78 -2.62 -9.73
N ARG A 144 -13.01 -3.47 -10.74
CA ARG A 144 -12.34 -3.44 -12.04
C ARG A 144 -12.64 -2.15 -12.80
N ASP A 145 -13.90 -1.72 -12.79
CA ASP A 145 -14.34 -0.49 -13.45
C ASP A 145 -13.71 0.76 -12.80
N PHE A 146 -13.50 0.74 -11.48
CA PHE A 146 -12.88 1.84 -10.73
C PHE A 146 -11.34 1.88 -10.84
N ALA A 147 -10.65 0.73 -10.75
CA ALA A 147 -9.19 0.68 -10.58
C ALA A 147 -8.41 0.04 -11.73
N GLY A 148 -9.05 -0.72 -12.63
CA GLY A 148 -8.39 -1.53 -13.67
C GLY A 148 -8.24 -3.00 -13.26
N ALA A 149 -8.27 -3.91 -14.24
CA ALA A 149 -8.15 -5.36 -14.03
C ALA A 149 -6.76 -5.78 -13.52
N GLU A 150 -5.73 -4.99 -13.81
CA GLU A 150 -4.35 -5.18 -13.38
C GLU A 150 -4.07 -4.70 -11.95
N ARG A 151 -5.02 -3.97 -11.35
CA ARG A 151 -4.97 -3.45 -9.96
C ARG A 151 -5.98 -4.10 -9.02
N THR A 152 -6.74 -5.08 -9.48
CA THR A 152 -7.89 -5.64 -8.76
C THR A 152 -7.83 -7.16 -8.69
N MET A 153 -8.30 -7.74 -7.59
CA MET A 153 -8.31 -9.20 -7.44
C MET A 153 -9.42 -9.70 -6.51
N LEU A 154 -10.05 -10.82 -6.90
CA LEU A 154 -10.92 -11.58 -6.03
C LEU A 154 -10.07 -12.50 -5.14
N LEU A 155 -10.38 -12.51 -3.85
CA LEU A 155 -9.83 -13.42 -2.86
C LEU A 155 -10.90 -14.47 -2.55
N GLU A 156 -10.92 -15.55 -3.35
CA GLU A 156 -11.71 -16.75 -3.07
C GLU A 156 -11.52 -17.17 -1.60
N GLN A 157 -12.62 -17.29 -0.84
CA GLN A 157 -12.63 -17.31 0.64
C GLN A 157 -11.49 -18.14 1.26
N PRO A 158 -10.39 -17.50 1.67
CA PRO A 158 -9.14 -18.22 1.78
C PRO A 158 -8.92 -18.77 3.19
N THR A 159 -9.33 -20.01 3.40
CA THR A 159 -9.10 -20.77 4.64
C THR A 159 -7.62 -20.92 5.00
N ASN A 160 -6.70 -20.72 4.05
CA ASN A 160 -5.27 -20.84 4.24
C ASN A 160 -4.53 -19.50 4.05
N ARG A 161 -3.91 -19.01 5.13
CA ARG A 161 -3.04 -17.82 5.15
C ARG A 161 -2.02 -17.78 4.01
N THR A 162 -1.41 -18.91 3.70
CA THR A 162 -0.37 -19.02 2.67
C THR A 162 -0.90 -18.72 1.25
N ALA A 163 -2.16 -19.05 0.98
CA ALA A 163 -2.82 -18.69 -0.27
C ALA A 163 -2.97 -17.16 -0.37
N VAL A 164 -3.46 -16.51 0.70
CA VAL A 164 -3.59 -15.03 0.74
C VAL A 164 -2.23 -14.36 0.56
N THR A 165 -1.16 -14.88 1.17
CA THR A 165 0.21 -14.39 0.95
C THR A 165 0.55 -14.40 -0.54
N ARG A 166 0.34 -15.55 -1.20
CA ARG A 166 0.73 -15.76 -2.58
C ARG A 166 -0.06 -14.86 -3.51
N ILE A 167 -1.37 -14.77 -3.34
CA ILE A 167 -2.27 -13.98 -4.18
C ILE A 167 -1.96 -12.48 -4.04
N LEU A 168 -1.74 -11.97 -2.82
CA LEU A 168 -1.33 -10.58 -2.59
C LEU A 168 0.06 -10.26 -3.15
N LEU A 169 1.02 -11.20 -3.06
CA LEU A 169 2.33 -11.05 -3.68
C LEU A 169 2.25 -11.12 -5.20
N GLU A 170 1.37 -11.95 -5.76
CA GLU A 170 1.18 -12.08 -7.21
C GLU A 170 0.60 -10.78 -7.80
N LEU A 171 -0.52 -10.29 -7.24
CA LEU A 171 -1.12 -8.98 -7.54
C LEU A 171 -0.08 -7.85 -7.49
N THR A 172 0.63 -7.73 -6.36
CA THR A 172 1.64 -6.67 -6.19
C THR A 172 2.90 -6.88 -7.05
N SER A 173 3.18 -8.09 -7.51
CA SER A 173 4.29 -8.40 -8.44
C SER A 173 3.97 -8.13 -9.91
N ALA A 174 2.69 -8.15 -10.31
CA ALA A 174 2.28 -7.90 -11.69
C ALA A 174 2.75 -6.52 -12.16
N HIS A 175 2.59 -5.51 -11.30
CA HIS A 175 3.11 -4.15 -11.45
C HIS A 175 4.65 -4.04 -11.53
N PHE A 176 5.40 -5.14 -11.39
CA PHE A 176 6.86 -5.19 -11.44
C PHE A 176 7.43 -6.06 -12.57
N ARG A 177 6.61 -6.61 -13.49
CA ARG A 177 7.10 -7.23 -14.74
C ARG A 177 7.32 -6.14 -15.82
N PRO A 178 8.54 -5.92 -16.33
CA PRO A 178 8.77 -5.05 -17.47
C PRO A 178 8.62 -5.85 -18.78
N GLY A 179 7.60 -5.54 -19.58
CA GLY A 179 7.35 -6.23 -20.85
C GLY A 179 6.30 -7.34 -20.72
N ALA A 180 5.04 -6.91 -20.68
CA ALA A 180 3.88 -7.62 -21.20
C ALA A 180 3.17 -6.62 -22.14
#